data_AF-A0A537AQX5-F1
#
_entry.id   AF-A0A537AQX5-F1
#
_cell.length_a   1.000
_cell.length_b   1.000
_cell.length_c   1.000
_cell.angle_alpha   90.00
_cell.angle_beta   90.00
_cell.angle_gamma   90.00
#
_symmetry.space_group_name_H-M   'P 1'
#
loop_
_entity.id
_entity.type
_entity.pdbx_description
1 polymer ?
#
loop_
_entity_poly.entity_id
_entity_poly.type
_entity_poly.pdbx_seq_one_letter_code
_entity_poly.pdbx_strand_id
1 'polypeptide(L)'
;MDLATKEQSSSSVISELQRHLQNGSFVVTAELSPPVSTDPAEFIDHALALRGLATAINVTDGAGSRAHMSSLAAAHFLVRSG
;
A
#
# COMPACT_ATOMS: atom_id res chain seq x y z
N MET A 1 0.17 35.20 24.06
CA MET A 1 0.57 34.34 22.93
C MET A 1 0.93 33.00 23.54
N ASP A 2 -0.03 32.10 23.64
CA ASP A 2 0.21 30.72 24.08
C ASP A 2 -0.04 29.78 22.91
N LEU A 3 1.06 29.32 22.34
CA LEU A 3 1.12 28.20 21.40
C LEU A 3 1.18 26.93 22.24
N ALA A 4 0.02 26.44 22.67
CA ALA A 4 -0.09 25.17 23.39
C ALA A 4 -1.00 24.21 22.61
N THR A 5 -0.32 23.28 21.94
CA THR A 5 -0.68 21.86 21.86
C THR A 5 -2.12 21.52 21.48
N LYS A 6 -2.37 21.46 20.18
CA LYS A 6 -3.32 20.49 19.64
C LYS A 6 -2.53 19.26 19.20
N GLU A 7 -2.19 18.40 20.17
CA GLU A 7 -1.86 16.99 19.90
C GLU A 7 -3.13 16.37 19.31
N GLN A 8 -3.25 16.47 17.99
CA GLN A 8 -4.26 15.75 17.23
C GLN A 8 -3.91 14.27 17.43
N SER A 9 -4.59 13.61 18.36
CA SER A 9 -4.51 12.16 18.56
C SER A 9 -5.01 11.49 17.28
N SER A 10 -4.11 11.27 16.33
CA SER A 10 -4.33 10.34 15.25
C SER A 10 -4.32 8.96 15.89
N SER A 11 -5.49 8.37 16.10
CA SER A 11 -5.58 6.92 16.26
C SER A 11 -4.80 6.32 15.09
N SER A 12 -3.62 5.75 15.35
CA SER A 12 -2.89 5.08 14.29
C SER A 12 -3.70 3.83 13.96
N VAL A 13 -4.23 3.77 12.74
CA VAL A 13 -4.87 2.56 12.24
C VAL A 13 -3.74 1.57 12.05
N ILE A 14 -3.66 0.56 12.93
CA ILE A 14 -2.71 -0.54 12.80
C ILE A 14 -3.07 -1.33 11.53
N SER A 15 -2.12 -1.47 10.60
CA SER A 15 -2.31 -2.26 9.39
C SER A 15 -2.43 -3.75 9.72
N GLU A 16 -3.09 -4.51 8.86
CA GLU A 16 -3.21 -5.97 9.03
C GLU A 16 -1.83 -6.66 9.06
N LEU A 17 -0.86 -6.17 8.27
CA LEU A 17 0.52 -6.65 8.34
C LEU A 17 1.12 -6.44 9.73
N GLN A 18 1.00 -5.23 10.29
CA GLN A 18 1.52 -4.94 11.63
C GLN A 18 0.85 -5.82 12.69
N ARG A 19 -0.48 -6.00 12.61
CA ARG A 19 -1.23 -6.87 13.53
C ARG A 19 -0.72 -8.30 13.51
N HIS A 20 -0.57 -8.89 12.32
CA HIS A 20 -0.12 -10.28 12.19
C HIS A 20 1.34 -10.48 12.67
N LEU A 21 2.23 -9.54 12.35
CA LEU A 21 3.62 -9.60 12.80
C LEU A 21 3.73 -9.47 14.32
N GLN A 22 2.98 -8.58 14.95
CA GLN A 22 2.95 -8.43 16.41
C GLN A 22 2.42 -9.69 17.12
N ASN A 23 1.52 -10.43 16.49
CA ASN A 23 0.99 -11.69 16.99
C ASN A 23 1.92 -12.89 16.74
N GLY A 24 3.10 -12.69 16.13
CA GLY A 24 4.01 -13.77 15.77
C GLY A 24 3.48 -14.70 14.68
N SER A 25 2.50 -14.24 13.89
CA SER A 25 1.95 -15.02 12.77
C SER A 25 2.95 -15.07 11.61
N PHE A 26 3.00 -16.21 10.91
CA PHE A 26 3.65 -16.27 9.61
C PHE A 26 2.83 -15.46 8.59
N VAL A 27 3.49 -14.59 7.83
CA VAL A 27 2.84 -13.71 6.85
C VAL A 27 3.45 -13.91 5.47
N VAL A 28 2.61 -13.76 4.44
CA VAL A 28 3.04 -13.71 3.04
C VAL A 28 2.74 -12.32 2.51
N THR A 29 3.73 -11.68 1.90
CA THR A 29 3.53 -10.44 1.14
C THR A 29 3.71 -10.72 -0.35
N ALA A 30 3.09 -9.90 -1.17
CA ALA A 30 3.31 -9.88 -2.62
C ALA A 30 3.91 -8.53 -3.02
N GLU A 31 4.64 -8.50 -4.12
CA GLU A 31 5.16 -7.27 -4.71
C GLU A 31 4.55 -7.09 -6.10
N LEU A 32 4.07 -5.87 -6.39
CA LEU A 32 3.56 -5.48 -7.70
C LEU A 32 4.31 -4.23 -8.18
N SER A 33 4.70 -4.24 -9.45
CA SER A 33 5.25 -3.06 -10.11
C SER A 33 4.12 -2.19 -10.68
N PRO A 34 4.19 -0.86 -10.59
CA PRO A 34 3.19 0.01 -11.20
C PRO A 34 3.10 -0.18 -12.72
N PRO A 35 1.93 0.04 -13.33
CA PRO A 35 1.73 -0.18 -14.75
C PRO A 35 2.44 0.88 -15.60
N VAL A 36 2.83 0.50 -16.81
CA VAL A 36 3.25 1.43 -17.88
C VAL A 36 2.01 1.94 -18.60
N SER A 37 1.13 2.62 -17.85
CA SER A 37 -0.16 3.14 -18.32
C SER A 37 -0.66 4.25 -17.39
N THR A 38 -1.57 5.10 -17.87
CA THR A 38 -2.32 6.05 -17.03
C THR A 38 -3.57 5.43 -16.41
N ASP A 39 -4.05 4.30 -16.94
CA ASP A 39 -5.19 3.55 -16.43
C ASP A 39 -4.72 2.52 -15.37
N PRO A 40 -5.20 2.59 -14.11
CA PRO A 40 -4.83 1.65 -13.06
C PRO A 40 -5.63 0.35 -13.08
N ALA A 41 -6.63 0.17 -13.95
CA ALA A 41 -7.59 -0.94 -13.88
C ALA A 41 -6.92 -2.33 -13.82
N GLU A 42 -6.04 -2.64 -14.77
CA GLU A 42 -5.33 -3.92 -14.81
C GLU A 42 -4.45 -4.15 -13.57
N PHE A 43 -3.81 -3.10 -13.07
CA PHE A 43 -2.99 -3.16 -11.85
C PHE A 43 -3.83 -3.45 -10.62
N ILE A 44 -5.03 -2.87 -10.53
CA ILE A 44 -5.99 -3.15 -9.45
C ILE A 44 -6.51 -4.59 -9.55
N ASP A 45 -6.83 -5.08 -10.75
CA ASP A 45 -7.30 -6.45 -10.94
C ASP A 45 -6.26 -7.48 -10.48
N HIS A 46 -4.98 -7.25 -10.82
CA HIS A 46 -3.88 -8.08 -10.32
C HIS A 46 -3.76 -8.05 -8.79
N ALA A 47 -3.94 -6.89 -8.16
CA ALA A 47 -3.92 -6.78 -6.70
C ALA A 47 -5.12 -7.49 -6.05
N LEU A 48 -6.31 -7.39 -6.63
CA LEU A 48 -7.53 -8.03 -6.12
C LEU A 48 -7.45 -9.56 -6.21
N ALA A 49 -6.78 -10.10 -7.22
CA ALA A 49 -6.52 -11.54 -7.34
C ALA A 49 -5.69 -12.11 -6.17
N LEU A 50 -4.96 -11.27 -5.44
CA LEU A 50 -4.14 -11.65 -4.27
C LEU A 50 -4.91 -11.55 -2.94
N ARG A 51 -6.17 -11.09 -2.96
CA ARG A 51 -6.99 -10.94 -1.76
C ARG A 51 -7.17 -12.30 -1.07
N GLY A 52 -6.81 -12.36 0.22
CA GLY A 52 -6.86 -13.58 1.03
C GLY A 52 -5.67 -14.52 0.83
N LEU A 53 -4.77 -14.24 -0.12
CA LEU A 53 -3.53 -14.97 -0.34
C LEU A 53 -2.32 -14.25 0.26
N ALA A 54 -2.25 -12.92 0.09
CA ALA A 54 -1.22 -12.06 0.66
C ALA A 54 -1.80 -11.17 1.78
N THR A 55 -1.04 -11.00 2.86
CA THR A 55 -1.37 -10.12 3.99
C THR A 55 -1.20 -8.64 3.63
N ALA A 56 -0.24 -8.33 2.77
CA ALA A 56 0.02 -6.98 2.28
C ALA A 56 0.69 -7.03 0.90
N ILE A 57 0.55 -5.91 0.18
CA ILE A 57 1.15 -5.71 -1.14
C ILE A 57 2.17 -4.57 -1.05
N ASN A 58 3.39 -4.84 -1.52
CA ASN A 58 4.42 -3.85 -1.73
C ASN A 58 4.30 -3.30 -3.15
N VAL A 59 4.41 -1.97 -3.31
CA VAL A 59 4.45 -1.34 -4.63
C VAL A 59 5.90 -0.95 -4.92
N THR A 60 6.49 -1.54 -5.97
CA THR A 60 7.91 -1.29 -6.31
C THR A 60 8.10 0.17 -6.73
N ASP A 61 9.14 0.81 -6.20
CA ASP A 61 9.60 2.12 -6.68
C ASP A 61 10.66 1.89 -7.78
N GLY A 62 10.24 1.94 -9.04
CA GLY A 62 10.98 1.44 -10.19
C GLY A 62 12.28 2.19 -10.48
N ALA A 63 13.43 1.64 -10.05
CA ALA A 63 14.77 2.21 -10.20
C ALA A 63 15.32 2.29 -11.66
N GLY A 64 14.57 1.85 -12.68
CA GLY A 64 15.05 1.67 -14.05
C GLY A 64 14.86 2.85 -15.01
N SER A 65 14.51 4.04 -14.53
CA SER A 65 14.29 5.26 -15.34
C SER A 65 13.26 5.13 -16.47
N ARG A 66 12.30 4.20 -16.34
CA ARG A 66 11.18 4.05 -17.29
C ARG A 66 10.05 4.98 -16.89
N ALA A 67 9.36 5.59 -17.86
CA ALA A 67 8.10 6.25 -17.57
C ALA A 67 7.04 5.19 -17.23
N HIS A 68 6.50 5.24 -16.02
CA HIS A 68 5.41 4.39 -15.52
C HIS A 68 4.60 5.20 -14.51
N MET A 69 3.43 4.68 -14.12
CA MET A 69 2.66 5.28 -13.03
C MET A 69 3.55 5.36 -11.77
N SER A 70 3.51 6.51 -11.08
CA SER A 70 4.25 6.68 -9.82
C SER A 70 3.87 5.59 -8.83
N SER A 71 4.86 5.03 -8.12
CA SER A 71 4.66 4.08 -7.02
C SER A 71 3.68 4.59 -5.96
N LEU A 72 3.73 5.89 -5.64
CA LEU A 72 2.79 6.54 -4.71
C LEU A 72 1.37 6.61 -5.28
N ALA A 73 1.22 6.95 -6.56
CA ALA A 73 -0.09 6.98 -7.21
C ALA A 73 -0.70 5.57 -7.30
N ALA A 74 0.10 4.57 -7.66
CA ALA A 74 -0.31 3.18 -7.69
C ALA A 74 -0.75 2.69 -6.29
N ALA A 75 0.03 2.98 -5.24
CA ALA A 75 -0.34 2.65 -3.87
C ALA A 75 -1.66 3.34 -3.44
N HIS A 76 -1.87 4.60 -3.85
CA HIS A 76 -3.12 5.31 -3.60
C HIS A 76 -4.33 4.59 -4.22
N PHE A 77 -4.21 4.11 -5.46
CA PHE A 77 -5.28 3.34 -6.11
C PHE A 77 -5.58 2.03 -5.39
N LEU A 78 -4.56 1.32 -4.88
CA LEU A 78 -4.77 0.11 -4.09
C LEU A 78 -5.53 0.41 -2.80
N VAL A 79 -5.06 1.37 -1.99
CA VAL A 79 -5.71 1.75 -0.72
C VAL A 79 -7.17 2.16 -0.92
N ARG A 80 -7.50 2.80 -2.05
CA ARG A 80 -8.87 3.21 -2.36
C ARG A 80 -9.75 2.04 -2.85
N SER A 81 -9.14 1.01 -3.42
CA SER A 81 -9.84 -0.14 -4.02
C SER A 81 -10.04 -1.31 -3.05
N GLY A 82 -9.41 -1.27 -1.86
CA GLY A 82 -9.69 -2.23 -0.79
C GLY A 82 -8.61 -2.38 0.26
#